data_AF-A0A8T4H0Y0-F1
#
_entry.id   AF-A0A8T4H0Y0-F1
#
_cell.length_a   1.000
_cell.length_b   1.000
_cell.length_c   1.000
_cell.angle_alpha   90.00
_cell.angle_beta   90.00
_cell.angle_gamma   90.00
#
_symmetry.space_group_name_H-M   'P 1'
#
loop_
_entity.id
_entity.type
_entity.pdbx_description
1 polymer ?
#
loop_
_entity_poly.entity_id
_entity_poly.type
_entity_poly.pdbx_seq_one_letter_code
_entity_poly.pdbx_strand_id
1 'polypeptide(L)' 'MDCVYCGSAAEEHDPVYVAEGAVDADPMAFCNFACLTAYVDERGLADGAACNWSPE' A
#
# COMPACT_ATOMS: atom_id res chain seq x y z
N MET A 1 -2.07 10.32 -10.23
CA MET A 1 -1.19 10.17 -9.05
C MET A 1 -0.06 9.22 -9.42
N ASP A 2 1.17 9.48 -8.97
CA ASP A 2 2.31 8.64 -9.31
C ASP A 2 2.36 7.42 -8.41
N CYS A 3 2.68 6.26 -8.96
CA CYS A 3 2.87 5.04 -8.20
C CYS A 3 4.09 5.20 -7.28
N VAL A 4 3.88 5.00 -5.99
CA VAL A 4 4.93 5.12 -4.97
C VAL A 4 6.09 4.14 -5.20
N TYR A 5 5.83 3.00 -5.84
CA TYR A 5 6.85 1.99 -6.13
C TYR A 5 7.62 2.25 -7.42
N CYS A 6 6.95 2.34 -8.58
CA CYS A 6 7.61 2.39 -9.88
C CYS A 6 7.66 3.79 -10.53
N GLY A 7 6.98 4.79 -9.97
CA GLY A 7 6.93 6.16 -10.51
C GLY A 7 6.04 6.36 -11.74
N SER A 8 5.37 5.32 -12.26
CA SER A 8 4.41 5.44 -13.37
C SER A 8 3.11 6.10 -12.91
N ALA A 9 2.31 6.62 -13.86
CA ALA A 9 0.97 7.11 -13.57
C ALA A 9 0.06 5.95 -13.17
N ALA A 10 -0.34 5.87 -11.90
CA ALA A 10 -1.08 4.71 -11.38
C ALA A 10 -2.45 4.51 -12.07
N GLU A 11 -3.07 5.60 -12.52
CA GLU A 11 -4.38 5.60 -13.19
C GLU A 11 -4.36 5.02 -14.61
N GLU A 12 -3.19 4.80 -15.20
CA GLU A 12 -3.05 4.10 -16.48
C GLU A 12 -3.17 2.57 -16.35
N HIS A 13 -3.41 2.07 -15.13
CA HIS A 13 -3.49 0.67 -14.76
C HIS A 13 -4.76 0.39 -13.91
N ASP A 14 -4.69 -0.56 -12.99
CA ASP A 14 -5.76 -0.92 -12.04
C ASP A 14 -5.34 -0.48 -10.62
N PRO A 15 -5.41 0.84 -10.30
CA PRO A 15 -4.73 1.39 -9.15
C PRO A 15 -5.29 0.89 -7.82
N VAL A 16 -4.38 0.66 -6.88
CA VAL A 16 -4.69 0.39 -5.47
C VAL A 16 -4.26 1.59 -4.65
N TYR A 17 -5.18 2.09 -3.81
CA TYR A 17 -4.95 3.22 -2.93
C TYR A 17 -4.90 2.74 -1.48
N VAL A 18 -3.82 3.04 -0.77
CA VAL A 18 -3.63 2.66 0.63
C VAL A 18 -3.51 3.91 1.48
N ALA A 19 -4.48 4.14 2.35
CA ALA A 19 -4.38 5.12 3.43
C ALA A 19 -3.88 4.41 4.69
N GLU A 20 -2.66 4.73 5.12
CA GLU A 20 -2.06 4.17 6.33
C GLU A 20 -2.30 5.13 7.52
N GLY A 21 -2.80 4.59 8.64
CA GLY A 21 -3.07 5.35 9.85
C GLY A 21 -4.52 5.82 9.99
N ALA A 22 -4.74 7.14 9.91
CA ALA A 22 -6.04 7.76 10.14
C ALA A 22 -6.94 7.70 8.90
N VAL A 23 -8.26 7.79 9.12
CA VAL A 23 -9.29 7.77 8.06
C VAL A 23 -9.09 8.88 7.01
N ASP A 24 -8.48 10.01 7.41
CA ASP A 24 -8.27 11.19 6.56
C ASP A 24 -6.83 11.31 6.01
N ALA A 25 -6.03 10.23 6.07
CA ALA A 25 -4.67 10.25 5.52
C ALA A 25 -4.71 10.34 3.98
N ASP A 26 -3.81 11.15 3.41
CA ASP A 26 -3.60 11.16 1.96
C ASP A 26 -3.15 9.76 1.50
N PRO A 27 -3.88 9.12 0.57
CA PRO A 27 -3.59 7.75 0.21
C PRO A 27 -2.32 7.66 -0.66
N MET A 28 -1.53 6.62 -0.42
CA MET A 28 -0.48 6.17 -1.34
C MET A 28 -1.12 5.45 -2.53
N ALA A 29 -0.71 5.79 -3.75
CA ALA A 29 -1.14 5.10 -4.97
C ALA A 29 -0.13 4.06 -5.45
N PHE A 30 -0.65 2.94 -5.94
CA PHE A 30 0.11 1.88 -6.59
C PHE A 30 -0.57 1.49 -7.91
N CYS A 31 0.21 1.16 -8.95
CA CYS A 31 -0.36 0.77 -10.25
C CYS A 31 -1.29 -0.45 -10.16
N ASN A 32 -1.01 -1.37 -9.24
CA ASN A 32 -1.78 -2.57 -8.92
C ASN A 32 -1.14 -3.28 -7.71
N PHE A 33 -1.67 -4.45 -7.33
CA PHE A 33 -1.14 -5.27 -6.23
C PHE A 33 0.33 -5.70 -6.40
N ALA A 34 0.87 -5.80 -7.62
CA ALA A 34 2.27 -6.17 -7.80
C ALA A 34 3.20 -5.07 -7.27
N CYS A 35 2.90 -3.81 -7.60
CA CYS A 35 3.66 -2.65 -7.10
C CYS A 35 3.51 -2.47 -5.59
N LEU A 36 2.31 -2.69 -5.05
CA LEU A 36 2.08 -2.64 -3.60
C LEU A 36 2.87 -3.75 -2.88
N THR A 37 2.84 -4.98 -3.38
CA THR A 37 3.51 -6.12 -2.75
C THR A 37 5.02 -5.93 -2.76
N ALA A 38 5.60 -5.50 -3.88
CA ALA A 38 7.03 -5.21 -3.95
C ALA A 38 7.43 -4.08 -3.00
N TYR A 39 6.62 -3.03 -2.88
CA TYR A 39 6.84 -1.95 -1.91
C TYR A 39 6.84 -2.45 -0.45
N VAL A 40 5.88 -3.32 -0.10
CA VAL A 40 5.75 -3.93 1.24
C VAL A 40 6.93 -4.83 1.54
N ASP A 41 7.30 -5.71 0.62
CA ASP A 41 8.37 -6.69 0.79
C ASP A 41 9.75 -6.02 0.93
N GLU A 42 10.08 -5.06 0.07
CA GLU A 42 11.38 -4.36 0.11
C GLU A 42 11.60 -3.55 1.39
N ARG A 43 10.51 -3.11 2.02
CA ARG A 43 10.53 -2.30 3.24
C ARG A 43 10.27 -3.11 4.51
N GLY A 44 9.96 -4.41 4.39
CA GLY A 44 9.60 -5.26 5.53
C GLY A 44 8.35 -4.77 6.27
N LEU A 45 7.38 -4.14 5.58
CA LEU A 45 6.21 -3.54 6.25
C LEU A 45 5.25 -4.57 6.83
N ALA A 46 5.32 -5.82 6.35
CA ALA A 46 4.57 -6.94 6.91
C ALA A 46 5.28 -7.61 8.10
N ASP A 47 6.55 -7.27 8.37
CA ASP A 47 7.35 -7.96 9.38
C ASP A 47 6.85 -7.62 10.79
N GLY A 48 6.38 -8.63 11.52
CA GLY A 48 5.80 -8.45 12.84
C GLY A 48 4.45 -7.74 12.84
N ALA A 49 3.88 -7.43 11.67
CA ALA A 49 2.54 -6.90 11.55
C ALA A 49 1.52 -8.00 11.86
N ALA A 50 0.72 -7.77 12.90
CA ALA A 50 -0.42 -8.62 13.24
C ALA A 50 -1.61 -7.72 13.54
N CYS A 51 -2.81 -8.15 13.15
CA CYS A 51 -4.02 -7.50 13.65
C CYS A 51 -4.02 -7.56 15.17
N ASN A 52 -4.42 -6.48 15.86
CA ASN A 52 -4.75 -6.53 17.30
C ASN A 52 -6.08 -7.25 17.53
N TRP A 53 -6.24 -8.40 16.90
CA TRP A 53 -7.43 -9.21 16.95
C TRP A 53 -7.30 -10.15 18.15
N SER A 54 -8.13 -9.91 19.17
CA SER A 54 -8.30 -10.83 20.29
C SER A 54 -9.64 -11.56 20.13
N PRO A 55 -9.67 -12.90 20.15
CA PRO A 55 -10.91 -13.67 20.08
C PRO A 55 -11.71 -13.73 21.40
N GLU A 56 -11.21 -13.10 22.47
CA GLU A 56 -11.87 -13.06 23.79
C GLU A 56 -13.14 -12.19 23.83
#